data_AF-A0A959RW63-F1
#
_entry.id   AF-A0A959RW63-F1
#
_cell.length_a   1.000
_cell.length_b   1.000
_cell.length_c   1.000
_cell.angle_alpha   90.00
_cell.angle_beta   90.00
_cell.angle_gamma   90.00
#
_symmetry.space_group_name_H-M   'P 1'
#
loop_
_entity.id
_entity.type
_entity.pdbx_description
1 polymer ?
#
loop_
_entity_poly.entity_id
_entity_poly.type
_entity_poly.pdbx_seq_one_letter_code
_entity_poly.pdbx_strand_id
1 'polypeptide(L)'
;MPSFDIIRKNTPKQSFRVKSVMGTFDLQTHNIEERFKGSFDLSNDWQIGVIVGNSGTGKTTIAKELFSNNYITNFNYKADNILDDMPSDK
;
A
#
# COMPACT_ATOMS: atom_id res chain seq x y z
N MET A 1 14.99 -0.56 -20.00
CA MET A 1 14.56 0.12 -18.76
C MET A 1 13.22 -0.46 -18.33
N PRO A 2 13.16 -1.15 -17.18
CA PRO A 2 11.88 -1.66 -16.68
C PRO A 2 10.98 -0.48 -16.27
N SER A 3 9.78 -0.44 -16.83
CA SER A 3 8.72 0.48 -16.45
C SER A 3 7.62 -0.27 -15.69
N PHE A 4 6.86 0.47 -14.88
CA PHE A 4 5.75 -0.07 -14.11
C PHE A 4 4.55 0.86 -14.19
N ASP A 5 3.37 0.25 -14.17
CA ASP A 5 2.07 0.91 -14.13
C ASP A 5 1.15 0.08 -13.23
N ILE A 6 1.04 0.50 -11.97
CA ILE A 6 0.38 -0.26 -10.90
C ILE A 6 -0.90 0.49 -10.56
N ILE A 7 -2.05 -0.17 -10.71
CA ILE A 7 -3.35 0.39 -10.30
C ILE A 7 -3.80 -0.36 -9.05
N ARG A 8 -3.85 0.33 -7.90
CA ARG A 8 -4.38 -0.20 -6.65
C ARG A 8 -5.81 0.25 -6.48
N LYS A 9 -6.72 -0.73 -6.38
CA LYS A 9 -8.14 -0.50 -6.10
C LYS A 9 -8.48 -1.08 -4.75
N ASN A 10 -9.26 -0.35 -3.97
CA ASN A 10 -9.79 -0.84 -2.71
C ASN A 10 -11.26 -0.44 -2.56
N THR A 11 -12.06 -1.40 -2.12
CA THR A 11 -13.44 -1.21 -1.69
C THR A 11 -13.50 -1.56 -0.21
N PRO A 12 -13.44 -0.57 0.70
CA PRO A 12 -13.35 -0.84 2.13
C PRO A 12 -14.54 -1.64 2.65
N LYS A 13 -14.26 -2.63 3.52
CA LYS A 13 -15.31 -3.35 4.25
C LYS A 13 -16.07 -2.38 5.15
N GLN A 14 -17.38 -2.55 5.24
CA GLN A 14 -18.28 -1.66 5.97
C GLN A 14 -18.42 -2.05 7.45
N SER A 15 -17.28 -2.31 8.12
CA SER A 15 -17.22 -2.60 9.55
C SER A 15 -17.65 -1.38 10.38
N PHE A 16 -17.95 -1.58 11.67
CA PHE A 16 -18.31 -0.48 12.57
C PHE A 16 -17.19 0.59 12.62
N ARG A 17 -15.94 0.16 12.77
CA ARG A 17 -14.79 1.07 12.84
C ARG A 17 -14.56 1.81 11.51
N VAL A 18 -14.69 1.12 10.38
CA VAL A 18 -14.59 1.77 9.05
C VAL A 18 -15.70 2.80 8.86
N LYS A 19 -16.96 2.46 9.15
CA LYS A 19 -18.10 3.40 9.05
C LYS A 19 -17.95 4.61 9.97
N SER A 20 -17.46 4.40 11.19
CA SER A 20 -17.20 5.50 12.13
C SER A 20 -16.19 6.49 11.57
N VAL A 21 -15.08 6.01 11.00
CA VAL A 21 -14.08 6.87 10.35
C VAL A 21 -14.65 7.54 9.11
N MET A 22 -15.38 6.81 8.26
CA MET A 22 -16.04 7.39 7.08
C MET A 22 -16.99 8.53 7.46
N GLY A 23 -17.84 8.33 8.49
CA GLY A 23 -18.75 9.37 8.96
C GLY A 23 -18.04 10.56 9.63
N THR A 24 -16.92 10.32 10.32
CA THR A 24 -16.13 11.40 10.96
C THR A 24 -15.52 12.35 9.93
N PHE A 25 -15.13 11.83 8.76
CA PHE A 25 -14.47 12.59 7.70
C PHE A 25 -15.38 12.87 6.49
N ASP A 26 -16.68 12.60 6.60
CA ASP A 26 -17.67 12.74 5.52
C ASP A 26 -17.21 12.09 4.18
N LEU A 27 -16.62 10.89 4.29
CA LEU A 27 -16.09 10.16 3.13
C LEU A 27 -17.23 9.52 2.34
N GLN A 28 -17.55 10.11 1.18
CA GLN A 28 -18.62 9.65 0.27
C GLN A 28 -18.16 8.57 -0.71
N THR A 29 -16.84 8.42 -0.92
CA THR A 29 -16.27 7.51 -1.90
C THR A 29 -16.13 6.09 -1.36
N HIS A 30 -16.67 5.12 -2.09
CA HIS A 30 -16.62 3.70 -1.74
C HIS A 30 -15.55 2.91 -2.50
N ASN A 31 -15.05 3.46 -3.61
CA ASN A 31 -14.02 2.86 -4.45
C ASN A 31 -12.83 3.81 -4.54
N ILE A 32 -11.72 3.42 -3.93
CA ILE A 32 -10.49 4.20 -3.92
C ILE A 32 -9.58 3.58 -4.96
N GLU A 33 -9.13 4.39 -5.91
CA GLU A 33 -8.17 4.00 -6.92
C GLU A 33 -6.93 4.90 -6.83
N GLU A 34 -5.76 4.28 -6.78
CA GLU A 34 -4.48 4.97 -6.82
C GLU A 34 -3.58 4.33 -7.89
N ARG A 35 -2.98 5.15 -8.75
CA ARG A 35 -2.13 4.70 -9.86
C ARG A 35 -0.69 5.13 -9.65
N PHE A 36 0.22 4.16 -9.60
CA PHE A 36 1.66 4.38 -9.51
C PHE A 36 2.30 4.06 -10.85
N LYS A 37 2.84 5.07 -11.52
CA LYS A 37 3.54 4.90 -12.80
C LYS A 37 4.97 5.41 -12.69
N GLY A 38 5.91 4.65 -13.23
CA GLY A 38 7.30 5.06 -13.24
C GLY A 38 8.19 4.10 -14.02
N SER A 39 9.49 4.37 -13.99
CA SER A 39 10.51 3.53 -14.59
C SER A 39 11.77 3.57 -13.75
N PHE A 40 12.50 2.46 -13.72
CA PHE A 40 13.82 2.43 -13.11
C PHE A 40 14.89 2.54 -14.18
N ASP A 41 15.90 3.34 -13.88
CA ASP A 41 17.17 3.27 -14.56
C ASP A 41 18.10 2.40 -13.71
N LEU A 42 18.21 1.12 -14.09
CA LEU A 42 19.07 0.15 -13.41
C LEU A 42 20.32 -0.04 -14.27
N SER A 43 21.47 0.40 -13.74
CA SER A 43 22.76 0.06 -14.34
C SER A 43 23.04 -1.44 -14.16
N ASN A 44 23.63 -2.06 -15.17
CA ASN A 44 24.06 -3.47 -15.10
C ASN A 44 25.28 -3.68 -14.17
N ASP A 45 25.99 -2.61 -13.81
CA ASP A 45 27.20 -2.67 -12.99
C ASP A 45 26.89 -2.71 -11.48
N TRP A 46 25.67 -2.31 -11.10
CA TRP A 46 25.26 -2.21 -9.71
C TRP A 46 24.35 -3.38 -9.32
N GLN A 47 24.69 -4.02 -8.20
CA GLN A 47 23.90 -5.13 -7.64
C GLN A 47 22.94 -4.67 -6.53
N ILE A 48 23.02 -3.40 -6.11
CA ILE A 48 22.22 -2.81 -5.04
C ILE A 48 21.45 -1.61 -5.59
N GLY A 49 20.13 -1.61 -5.40
CA GLY A 49 19.24 -0.50 -5.74
C GLY A 49 18.48 -0.01 -4.50
N VAL A 50 18.02 1.25 -4.53
CA VAL A 50 17.28 1.86 -3.41
C VAL A 50 16.01 2.55 -3.91
N ILE A 51 14.90 2.33 -3.20
CA ILE A 51 13.63 3.03 -3.43
C ILE A 51 13.46 4.05 -2.29
N VAL A 52 13.61 5.34 -2.60
CA VAL A 52 13.49 6.44 -1.62
C VAL A 52 12.27 7.33 -1.91
N GLY A 53 11.80 8.04 -0.90
CA GLY A 53 10.66 8.96 -1.00
C GLY A 53 9.97 9.20 0.34
N ASN A 54 9.12 10.24 0.39
CA ASN A 54 8.41 10.65 1.61
C ASN A 54 7.49 9.54 2.16
N SER A 55 7.09 9.65 3.42
CA SER A 55 6.12 8.71 4.01
C SER A 55 4.81 8.71 3.19
N GLY A 56 4.21 7.53 2.98
CA GLY A 56 2.97 7.39 2.23
C GLY A 56 3.08 7.39 0.69
N THR A 57 4.24 7.62 0.08
CA THR A 57 4.36 7.74 -1.40
C THR A 57 4.35 6.42 -2.19
N GLY A 58 3.93 5.30 -1.58
CA GLY A 58 3.81 4.02 -2.28
C GLY A 58 5.10 3.18 -2.43
N LYS A 59 6.20 3.52 -1.72
CA LYS A 59 7.45 2.72 -1.75
C LYS A 59 7.21 1.23 -1.50
N THR A 60 6.45 0.91 -0.45
CA THR A 60 6.08 -0.46 -0.08
C THR A 60 5.22 -1.12 -1.16
N THR A 61 4.33 -0.37 -1.80
CA THR A 61 3.48 -0.86 -2.89
C THR A 61 4.32 -1.28 -4.09
N ILE A 62 5.26 -0.43 -4.51
CA ILE A 62 6.17 -0.70 -5.62
C ILE A 62 7.05 -1.92 -5.31
N ALA A 63 7.62 -1.98 -4.10
CA ALA A 63 8.46 -3.11 -3.68
C ALA A 63 7.70 -4.44 -3.69
N LYS A 64 6.47 -4.46 -3.17
CA LYS A 64 5.62 -5.66 -3.15
C LYS A 64 5.20 -6.12 -4.53
N GLU A 65 4.92 -5.19 -5.45
CA GLU A 65 4.43 -5.54 -6.79
C GLU A 65 5.56 -6.06 -7.68
N LEU A 66 6.71 -5.39 -7.67
CA LEU A 66 7.79 -5.66 -8.62
C LEU A 66 8.82 -6.66 -8.10
N PHE A 67 8.96 -6.77 -6.78
CA PHE A 67 9.95 -7.61 -6.12
C PHE A 67 9.33 -8.57 -5.09
N SER A 68 8.07 -8.97 -5.29
CA SER A 68 7.29 -9.84 -4.38
C SER A 68 8.08 -11.06 -3.89
N ASN A 69 8.75 -11.78 -4.79
CA ASN A 69 9.51 -13.00 -4.49
C ASN A 69 10.69 -12.76 -3.53
N ASN A 70 11.18 -11.52 -3.46
CA ASN A 70 12.31 -11.12 -2.62
C ASN A 70 11.89 -10.16 -1.50
N TYR A 71 10.58 -9.97 -1.31
CA TYR A 71 10.06 -9.02 -0.33
C TYR A 71 10.05 -9.65 1.07
N ILE A 72 11.04 -9.28 1.88
CA ILE A 72 11.17 -9.74 3.26
C ILE A 72 10.36 -8.80 4.16
N THR A 73 9.36 -9.35 4.87
CA THR A 73 8.50 -8.59 5.81
C THR A 73 8.15 -9.44 7.02
N ASN A 74 8.14 -8.82 8.20
CA ASN A 74 7.75 -9.46 9.47
C ASN A 74 6.42 -8.95 10.03
N PHE A 75 5.58 -8.30 9.21
CA PHE A 75 4.26 -7.83 9.65
C PHE A 75 3.19 -8.90 9.49
N ASN A 76 2.72 -9.44 10.61
CA ASN A 76 1.54 -10.31 10.67
C ASN A 76 0.31 -9.47 11.02
N TYR A 77 -0.51 -9.17 10.03
CA TYR A 77 -1.83 -8.56 10.22
C TYR A 77 -2.88 -9.66 10.43
N LYS A 78 -3.81 -9.47 11.38
CA LYS A 78 -4.89 -10.45 11.64
C LYS A 78 -6.20 -10.07 10.96
N ALA A 79 -6.34 -8.80 10.56
CA ALA A 79 -7.51 -8.30 9.84
C ALA A 79 -7.11 -7.68 8.49
N ASP A 80 -8.10 -7.53 7.61
CA ASP A 80 -7.90 -7.00 6.25
C ASP A 80 -7.55 -5.51 6.21
N ASN A 81 -7.78 -4.79 7.31
CA ASN A 81 -7.46 -3.38 7.44
C ASN A 81 -7.05 -3.04 8.87
N ILE A 82 -6.27 -1.96 9.01
CA ILE A 82 -5.70 -1.55 10.29
C ILE A 82 -6.75 -1.13 11.31
N LEU A 83 -7.90 -0.60 10.88
CA LEU A 83 -8.95 -0.18 11.81
C LEU A 83 -9.51 -1.39 12.56
N ASP A 84 -9.74 -2.49 11.85
CA ASP A 84 -10.26 -3.72 12.43
C ASP A 84 -9.17 -4.53 13.15
N ASP A 85 -7.89 -4.35 12.81
CA ASP A 85 -6.77 -5.02 13.48
C ASP A 85 -6.33 -4.35 14.80
N MET A 86 -6.87 -3.16 15.11
CA MET A 86 -6.63 -2.50 16.39
C MET A 86 -7.21 -3.33 17.55
N PRO A 87 -6.54 -3.39 18.72
CA PRO A 87 -7.06 -4.10 19.89
C PRO A 87 -8.50 -3.68 20.24
N SER A 88 -9.29 -4.64 20.73
CA SER A 88 -10.66 -4.40 21.21
C SER A 88 -10.67 -3.53 22.46
N ASP A 89 -9.64 -3.70 23.29
CA ASP A 89 -9.54 -3.15 24.63
C ASP A 89 -8.59 -1.93 24.65
N LYS A 90 -9.05 -0.85 25.26
CA LYS A 90 -8.23 0.22 25.81
C LYS A 90 -8.27 0.14 27.32
#